data_AF-A0ABD5U088-F1
#
_entry.id   AF-A0ABD5U088-F1
#
_cell.length_a   1.000
_cell.length_b   1.000
_cell.length_c   1.000
_cell.angle_alpha   90.00
_cell.angle_beta   90.00
_cell.angle_gamma   90.00
#
_symmetry.space_group_name_H-M   'P 1'
#
loop_
_entity.id
_entity.type
_entity.pdbx_description
1 polymer ?
#
loop_
_entity_poly.entity_id
_entity_poly.type
_entity_poly.pdbx_seq_one_letter_code
_entity_poly.pdbx_strand_id
1 'polypeptide(L)' 'MALSDYAGRSPNGRDDATVLRVAPHRLWRPGDERVEACAYSGEEIPLSERHLLVVLDVGGNRVRKYVRDESSLEAWLNGE' A
#
# COMPACT_ATOMS: atom_id res chain seq x y z
N MET A 1 11.49 7.04 -6.03
CA MET A 1 12.21 7.02 -4.73
C MET A 1 12.63 5.58 -4.42
N ALA A 2 13.36 5.30 -3.33
CA ALA A 2 13.42 3.92 -2.84
C ALA A 2 12.14 3.63 -2.03
N LEU A 3 11.58 2.42 -2.13
CA LEU A 3 10.35 2.08 -1.40
C LEU A 3 10.50 2.18 0.13
N SER A 4 11.73 2.09 0.64
CA SER A 4 12.07 2.32 2.04
C SER A 4 11.84 3.77 2.50
N ASP A 5 11.91 4.74 1.58
CA ASP A 5 11.81 6.17 1.90
C ASP A 5 10.39 6.57 2.35
N TYR A 6 9.40 5.72 2.05
CA TYR A 6 8.02 5.91 2.50
C TYR A 6 7.79 5.48 3.95
N ALA A 7 8.72 4.77 4.58
CA ALA A 7 8.58 4.36 5.97
C ALA A 7 8.59 5.57 6.92
N GLY A 8 7.72 5.55 7.93
CA GLY A 8 7.54 6.65 8.89
C GLY A 8 6.57 7.75 8.41
N ARG A 9 6.04 7.67 7.18
CA ARG A 9 5.03 8.60 6.69
C ARG A 9 3.62 8.16 7.10
N SER A 10 2.72 9.10 7.27
CA SER A 10 1.30 8.83 7.52
C SER A 10 0.49 9.05 6.25
N PRO A 11 -0.47 8.15 5.92
CA PRO A 11 -1.38 8.38 4.81
C PRO A 11 -2.31 9.55 5.10
N ASN A 12 -2.67 10.29 4.05
CA ASN A 12 -3.50 11.48 4.22
C ASN A 12 -4.86 11.12 4.84
N GLY A 13 -5.29 11.91 5.82
CA GLY A 13 -6.53 11.69 6.56
C GLY A 13 -6.49 10.52 7.55
N ARG A 14 -5.31 9.97 7.87
CA ARG A 14 -5.10 8.98 8.93
C ARG A 14 -3.82 9.25 9.71
N ASP A 15 -3.88 10.25 10.59
CA ASP A 15 -2.81 10.57 11.55
C ASP A 15 -2.53 9.44 12.54
N ASP A 16 -3.50 8.55 12.74
CA ASP A 16 -3.38 7.35 13.56
C ASP A 16 -2.65 6.19 12.84
N ALA A 17 -2.35 6.36 11.55
CA ALA A 17 -1.69 5.36 10.73
C ALA A 17 -0.25 5.78 10.36
N THR A 18 0.70 4.87 10.48
CA THR A 18 2.10 5.09 10.05
C THR A 18 2.55 3.96 9.13
N VAL A 19 3.16 4.31 7.99
CA VAL A 19 3.78 3.34 7.09
C VAL A 19 4.99 2.72 7.77
N LEU A 20 4.94 1.42 8.04
CA LEU A 20 6.07 0.66 8.54
C LEU A 20 7.00 0.21 7.41
N ARG A 21 6.40 -0.17 6.27
CA ARG A 21 7.13 -0.75 5.14
C ARG A 21 6.30 -0.67 3.87
N VAL A 22 6.99 -0.43 2.76
CA VAL A 22 6.47 -0.66 1.41
C VAL A 22 7.31 -1.74 0.73
N ALA A 23 6.66 -2.66 0.03
CA ALA A 23 7.34 -3.70 -0.73
C ALA A 23 6.56 -4.04 -2.00
N PRO A 24 7.23 -4.49 -3.08
CA PRO A 24 6.54 -5.08 -4.21
C PRO A 24 5.75 -6.29 -3.74
N HIS A 25 4.49 -6.37 -4.13
CA HIS A 25 3.70 -7.57 -3.96
C HIS A 25 4.33 -8.67 -4.81
N ARG A 26 4.52 -9.84 -4.22
CA ARG A 26 4.99 -11.03 -4.94
C ARG A 26 3.91 -12.08 -4.82
N LEU A 27 3.34 -12.45 -5.97
CA LEU A 27 2.47 -13.61 -6.08
C LEU A 27 3.33 -14.84 -5.81
N TRP A 28 3.24 -15.41 -4.61
CA TRP A 28 3.97 -16.64 -4.29
C TRP A 28 3.33 -17.88 -4.93
N ARG A 29 2.12 -17.78 -5.49
CA ARG A 29 1.40 -18.91 -6.08
C ARG A 29 0.89 -18.59 -7.49
N PRO A 30 1.29 -19.36 -8.52
CA PRO A 30 0.67 -19.26 -9.84
C PRO A 30 -0.80 -19.70 -9.74
N GLY A 31 -1.73 -18.84 -10.16
CA GLY A 31 -3.17 -19.11 -10.21
C GLY A 31 -4.03 -18.47 -9.11
N ASP A 32 -3.45 -17.74 -8.16
CA ASP A 32 -4.19 -17.02 -7.12
C ASP A 32 -4.49 -15.59 -7.62
N GLU A 33 -5.58 -15.40 -8.36
CA GLU A 33 -6.08 -14.07 -8.70
C GLU A 33 -6.79 -13.48 -7.48
N ARG A 34 -6.09 -12.64 -6.73
CA ARG A 34 -6.70 -11.88 -5.62
C ARG A 34 -7.04 -10.48 -6.09
N VAL A 35 -8.27 -10.06 -5.83
CA VAL A 35 -8.72 -8.69 -6.03
C VAL A 35 -8.79 -8.02 -4.67
N GLU A 36 -8.14 -6.86 -4.53
CA GLU A 36 -8.21 -6.05 -3.31
C GLU A 36 -8.50 -4.59 -3.70
N ALA A 37 -9.08 -3.81 -2.79
CA ALA A 37 -9.30 -2.39 -3.04
C ALA A 37 -7.99 -1.60 -2.93
N CYS A 38 -7.71 -0.75 -3.92
CA CYS A 38 -6.61 0.21 -3.87
C CYS A 38 -6.81 1.16 -2.69
N ALA A 39 -5.81 1.29 -1.83
CA ALA A 39 -5.90 2.13 -0.64
C ALA A 39 -6.05 3.63 -0.96
N TYR A 40 -5.62 4.04 -2.15
CA TYR A 40 -5.77 5.39 -2.67
C TYR A 40 -7.17 5.62 -3.27
N SER A 41 -7.49 4.92 -4.37
CA SER A 41 -8.69 5.20 -5.17
C SER A 41 -9.93 4.42 -4.72
N GLY A 42 -9.78 3.40 -3.89
CA GLY A 42 -10.85 2.44 -3.56
C GLY A 42 -11.20 1.46 -4.69
N GLU A 43 -10.60 1.62 -5.87
CA GLU A 43 -10.85 0.77 -7.03
C GLU A 43 -10.34 -0.65 -6.79
N GLU A 44 -11.12 -1.64 -7.23
CA GLU A 44 -10.75 -3.05 -7.15
C GLU A 44 -9.62 -3.36 -8.13
N ILE A 45 -8.47 -3.78 -7.59
CA ILE A 45 -7.26 -4.06 -8.36
C ILE A 45 -6.90 -5.54 -8.29
N PRO A 46 -6.69 -6.21 -9.45
CA PRO A 46 -6.20 -7.57 -9.48
C PRO A 46 -4.73 -7.57 -9.06
N LEU A 47 -4.45 -8.06 -7.86
CA LEU A 47 -3.11 -8.15 -7.31
C LEU A 47 -2.22 -9.00 -8.21
N SER A 48 -1.15 -8.37 -8.67
CA SER A 48 -0.10 -8.97 -9.47
C SER A 48 1.27 -8.53 -8.98
N GLU A 49 2.35 -9.09 -9.52
CA GLU A 49 3.73 -8.73 -9.17
C GLU A 49 4.09 -7.24 -9.38
N ARG A 50 3.20 -6.49 -10.05
CA ARG A 50 3.35 -5.05 -10.31
C ARG A 50 2.83 -4.16 -9.18
N HIS A 51 2.05 -4.71 -8.25
CA HIS A 51 1.39 -3.94 -7.19
C HIS A 51 2.30 -3.76 -5.98
N LEU A 52 2.02 -2.74 -5.16
CA LEU A 52 2.77 -2.50 -3.93
C LEU A 52 1.92 -2.90 -2.71
N LEU A 53 2.57 -3.61 -1.79
CA LEU A 53 2.06 -3.88 -0.44
C LEU A 53 2.61 -2.82 0.51
N VAL A 54 1.70 -2.11 1.16
CA VAL A 54 1.99 -1.16 2.23
C VAL A 54 1.55 -1.78 3.56
N VAL A 55 2.48 -1.81 4.51
CA VAL A 55 2.20 -2.21 5.89
C VAL A 55 2.07 -0.95 6.72
N LEU A 56 0.90 -0.76 7.31
CA LEU A 56 0.60 0.32 8.25
C LEU A 56 0.62 -0.20 9.68
N ASP A 57 1.05 0.64 10.61
CA ASP A 57 0.68 0.55 12.03
C ASP A 57 -0.48 1.50 12.29
N VAL A 58 -1.58 1.00 12.84
CA VAL A 58 -2.76 1.78 13.21
C VAL A 58 -3.00 1.56 14.70
N GLY A 59 -2.53 2.48 15.53
CA GLY A 59 -2.63 2.36 16.99
C GLY A 59 -2.06 1.03 17.53
N GLY A 60 -0.93 0.57 17.01
CA GLY A 60 -0.29 -0.70 17.39
C GLY A 60 -0.81 -1.94 16.65
N ASN A 61 -1.80 -1.79 15.76
CA ASN A 61 -2.29 -2.87 14.91
C ASN A 61 -1.68 -2.80 13.51
N ARG A 62 -1.11 -3.93 13.06
CA ARG A 62 -0.53 -4.02 11.72
C ARG A 62 -1.59 -4.30 10.67
N VAL A 63 -1.79 -3.35 9.77
CA VAL A 63 -2.76 -3.45 8.67
C VAL A 63 -2.02 -3.51 7.34
N ARG A 64 -2.46 -4.38 6.44
CA ARG A 64 -1.93 -4.49 5.07
C ARG A 64 -2.85 -3.76 4.12
N LYS A 65 -2.27 -2.96 3.24
CA LYS A 65 -2.96 -2.19 2.21
C LYS A 65 -2.22 -2.35 0.90
N TYR A 66 -2.96 -2.26 -0.21
CA TYR A 66 -2.40 -2.43 -1.54
C TYR A 66 -2.62 -1.17 -2.36
N VAL A 67 -1.64 -0.83 -3.18
CA VAL A 67 -1.72 0.26 -4.15
C VAL A 67 -1.20 -0.21 -5.50
N ARG A 68 -1.69 0.42 -6.57
CA ARG A 68 -1.39 0.03 -7.96
C ARG A 68 0.09 0.18 -8.28
N ASP A 69 0.67 1.29 -7.87
CA ASP A 69 1.99 1.75 -8.28
C ASP A 69 2.51 2.83 -7.32
N GLU A 70 3.75 3.28 -7.53
CA GLU A 70 4.38 4.34 -6.72
C GLU A 70 3.61 5.67 -6.79
N SER A 71 3.05 6.05 -7.93
CA SER A 71 2.28 7.31 -8.05
C SER A 71 1.00 7.27 -7.22
N SER A 72 0.30 6.12 -7.20
CA SER A 72 -0.87 5.92 -6.33
C SER A 72 -0.48 5.97 -4.83
N LEU A 73 0.72 5.50 -4.48
CA LEU A 73 1.26 5.60 -3.12
C LEU A 73 1.55 7.06 -2.75
N GLU A 74 2.24 7.79 -3.61
CA GLU A 74 2.58 9.20 -3.39
C GLU A 74 1.31 10.05 -3.23
N ALA A 75 0.33 9.89 -4.13
CA ALA A 75 -0.94 10.60 -4.04
C ALA A 75 -1.67 10.28 -2.73
N TRP A 76 -1.65 9.02 -2.30
CA TRP A 76 -2.26 8.62 -1.02
C TRP A 76 -1.57 9.20 0.21
N LEU A 77 -0.24 9.37 0.18
CA LEU A 77 0.53 9.94 1.28
C LEU A 77 0.51 11.48 1.28
N ASN A 78 0.45 12.11 0.11
CA ASN A 78 0.49 13.56 -0.05
C ASN A 78 -0.91 14.19 -0.04
N GLY A 79 -1.96 13.41 -0.31
CA GLY A 79 -3.33 13.91 -0.34
C GLY A 79 -3.72 14.64 -1.62
N GLU A 80 -3.08 14.29 -2.73
CA GLU A 80 -3.32 14.87 -4.06
C GLU A 80 -4.39 14.11 -4.86
#